data_AF-W0E7R4-F1
#
_entry.id   AF-W0E7R4-F1
#
_cell.length_a   1.000
_cell.length_b   1.000
_cell.length_c   1.000
_cell.angle_alpha   90.00
_cell.angle_beta   90.00
_cell.angle_gamma   90.00
#
_symmetry.space_group_name_H-M   'P 1'
#
loop_
_entity.id
_entity.type
_entity.pdbx_description
1 polymer ?
#
loop_
_entity_poly.entity_id
_entity_poly.type
_entity_poly.pdbx_seq_one_letter_code
_entity_poly.pdbx_strand_id
1 'polypeptide(L)'
;MQKIPKRVYTLESKEQAVKRVQSGRSIASVAREMGLVEQTVRNWVRRSEAGKLESSAGKVVTPEEMELSRLRAEVAELRKENTILRKATAYFAKDAQLTLLLQAIHAETGGTYGSPRPECE
;
A
#
# COMPACT_ATOMS: atom_id res chain seq x y z
N MET A 1 -21.23 -8.71 -7.11
CA MET A 1 -21.67 -8.06 -5.85
C MET A 1 -22.08 -6.63 -6.17
N GLN A 2 -23.35 -6.25 -6.01
CA GLN A 2 -23.76 -4.85 -6.20
C GLN A 2 -23.27 -4.01 -5.01
N LYS A 3 -22.57 -2.90 -5.26
CA LYS A 3 -22.13 -1.98 -4.20
C LYS A 3 -23.33 -1.17 -3.73
N ILE A 4 -23.68 -1.29 -2.45
CA ILE A 4 -24.71 -0.45 -1.83
C ILE A 4 -24.19 1.00 -1.82
N PRO A 5 -24.95 1.97 -2.37
CA PRO A 5 -24.54 3.36 -2.39
C PRO A 5 -24.43 3.90 -0.97
N LYS A 6 -23.29 4.52 -0.64
CA LYS A 6 -23.07 5.14 0.67
C LYS A 6 -23.92 6.42 0.77
N ARG A 7 -24.70 6.54 1.84
CA ARG A 7 -25.41 7.79 2.17
C ARG A 7 -24.40 8.89 2.50
N VAL A 8 -24.55 10.03 1.85
CA VAL A 8 -23.72 11.22 2.04
C VAL A 8 -24.51 12.24 2.85
N TYR A 9 -23.94 12.68 3.97
CA TYR A 9 -24.51 13.75 4.81
C TYR A 9 -23.67 15.03 4.72
N THR A 10 -24.35 16.16 4.58
CA THR A 10 -23.75 17.51 4.60
C THR A 10 -23.20 17.83 5.99
N LEU A 11 -22.23 18.74 6.07
CA LEU A 11 -21.65 19.15 7.36
C LEU A 11 -22.72 19.82 8.25
N GLU A 12 -23.52 20.72 7.68
CA GLU A 12 -24.61 21.41 8.37
C GLU A 12 -25.58 20.43 9.06
N SER A 13 -25.99 19.36 8.36
CA SER A 13 -26.87 18.34 8.94
C SER A 13 -26.24 17.66 10.15
N LYS A 14 -24.93 17.40 10.11
CA LYS A 14 -24.21 16.79 11.23
C LYS A 14 -24.10 17.75 12.41
N GLU A 15 -23.76 19.00 12.15
CA GLU A 15 -23.64 20.04 13.17
C GLU A 15 -24.98 20.29 13.86
N GLN A 16 -26.08 20.33 13.10
CA GLN A 16 -27.41 20.48 13.66
C GLN A 16 -27.77 19.32 14.60
N ALA A 17 -27.45 18.08 14.20
CA ALA A 17 -27.67 16.91 15.05
C ALA A 17 -26.85 16.99 16.35
N VAL A 18 -25.57 17.35 16.25
CA VAL A 18 -24.67 17.49 17.41
C VAL A 18 -25.15 18.60 18.34
N LYS A 19 -25.52 19.77 17.81
CA LYS A 19 -26.02 20.90 18.59
C LYS A 19 -27.29 20.54 19.37
N ARG A 20 -28.21 19.77 18.77
CA ARG A 20 -29.42 19.28 19.45
C ARG A 20 -29.10 18.30 20.58
N VAL A 21 -28.08 17.45 20.42
CA VAL A 21 -27.65 16.54 21.50
C VAL A 21 -26.97 17.32 22.63
N GLN A 22 -26.11 18.28 22.28
CA GLN A 22 -25.43 19.15 23.26
C GLN A 22 -26.41 20.04 24.04
N SER A 23 -27.57 20.39 23.45
CA SER A 23 -28.64 21.09 24.16
C SER A 23 -29.47 20.21 25.09
N GLY A 24 -29.02 18.97 25.38
CA GLY A 24 -29.65 18.06 26.33
C GLY A 24 -30.69 17.11 25.76
N ARG A 25 -30.91 17.07 24.43
CA ARG A 25 -31.83 16.09 23.83
C ARG A 25 -31.15 14.73 23.72
N SER A 26 -31.94 13.66 23.88
CA SER A 26 -31.41 12.30 23.75
C SER A 26 -31.05 11.98 22.30
N ILE A 27 -29.99 11.19 22.11
CA ILE A 27 -29.54 10.70 20.79
C ILE A 27 -30.69 10.00 20.06
N ALA A 28 -31.49 9.20 20.78
CA ALA A 28 -32.64 8.49 20.23
C ALA A 28 -33.72 9.42 19.66
N SER A 29 -34.01 10.53 20.35
CA SER A 29 -34.99 11.52 19.86
C SER A 29 -34.49 12.22 18.61
N VAL A 30 -33.23 12.67 18.62
CA VAL A 30 -32.61 13.37 17.48
C VAL A 30 -32.52 12.45 16.26
N ALA A 31 -32.14 11.19 16.46
CA ALA A 31 -32.07 10.20 15.39
C ALA A 31 -33.45 9.95 14.74
N ARG A 32 -34.51 9.80 15.55
CA ARG A 32 -35.88 9.62 15.05
C ARG A 32 -36.38 10.82 14.25
N GLU A 33 -36.17 12.03 14.76
CA GLU A 33 -36.56 13.26 14.04
C GLU A 33 -35.87 13.42 12.68
N MET A 34 -34.61 12.98 12.58
CA MET A 34 -33.82 13.11 11.36
C MET A 34 -33.90 11.87 10.45
N GLY A 35 -34.65 10.83 10.82
CA GLY A 35 -34.73 9.58 10.06
C GLY A 35 -33.38 8.83 9.98
N LEU A 36 -32.57 8.94 11.03
CA LEU A 36 -31.23 8.35 11.13
C LEU A 36 -31.22 7.20 12.13
N VAL A 37 -30.22 6.33 11.99
CA VAL A 37 -29.89 5.33 13.01
C VAL A 37 -29.17 6.02 14.17
N GLU A 38 -29.49 5.66 15.41
CA GLU A 38 -28.89 6.27 16.61
C GLU A 38 -27.36 6.22 16.62
N GLN A 39 -26.79 5.13 16.10
CA GLN A 39 -25.34 4.96 15.99
C GLN A 39 -24.70 6.03 15.09
N THR A 40 -25.40 6.50 14.05
CA THR A 40 -24.91 7.58 13.18
C THR A 40 -24.77 8.88 13.95
N VAL A 41 -25.80 9.26 14.72
CA VAL A 41 -25.79 10.48 15.55
C VAL A 41 -24.74 10.37 16.66
N ARG A 42 -24.62 9.21 17.31
CA ARG A 42 -23.59 8.94 18.32
C ARG A 42 -22.18 9.12 17.76
N ASN A 43 -21.93 8.62 16.54
CA ASN A 43 -20.63 8.78 15.88
C ASN A 43 -20.32 10.25 15.56
N TRP A 44 -21.32 11.06 15.21
CA TRP A 44 -21.12 12.48 14.94
C TRP A 44 -20.79 13.26 16.21
N VAL A 45 -21.47 12.98 17.32
CA VAL A 45 -21.15 13.61 18.62
C VAL A 45 -19.71 13.31 19.02
N ARG A 46 -19.30 12.04 18.98
CA ARG A 46 -17.89 11.64 19.27
C ARG A 46 -16.87 12.31 18.36
N ARG A 47 -17.18 12.43 17.07
CA ARG A 47 -16.28 13.11 16.11
C ARG A 47 -16.23 14.61 16.34
N SER A 48 -17.33 15.23 16.76
CA SER A 48 -17.36 16.64 17.13
C SER A 48 -16.55 16.91 18.39
N GLU A 49 -16.66 16.07 19.41
CA GLU A 49 -15.85 16.15 20.64
C GLU A 49 -14.35 16.03 20.34
N ALA A 50 -13.99 15.23 19.34
CA ALA A 50 -12.61 15.08 18.87
C ALA A 50 -12.15 16.18 17.89
N GLY A 51 -12.99 17.17 17.56
CA GLY A 51 -12.67 18.21 16.57
C GLY A 51 -12.53 17.71 15.12
N LYS A 52 -13.08 16.53 14.81
CA LYS A 52 -12.95 15.83 13.51
C LYS A 52 -14.29 15.63 12.82
N LEU A 53 -15.25 16.53 13.07
CA LEU A 53 -16.54 16.52 12.41
C LEU A 53 -16.38 17.10 11.01
N GLU A 54 -16.30 16.22 10.02
CA GLU A 54 -16.14 16.59 8.61
C GLU A 54 -17.38 16.19 7.81
N SER A 55 -17.58 16.82 6.65
CA SER A 55 -18.63 16.40 5.73
C SER A 55 -18.38 14.94 5.29
N SER A 56 -19.47 14.20 5.06
CA SER A 56 -19.38 12.85 4.48
C SER A 56 -19.48 12.88 2.96
N ALA A 57 -19.55 14.08 2.38
CA ALA A 57 -19.20 14.25 0.98
C ALA A 57 -17.76 13.79 0.93
N GLY A 58 -17.57 12.58 0.39
CA GLY A 58 -16.27 11.90 0.41
C GLY A 58 -15.23 12.93 0.03
N LYS A 59 -14.17 13.04 0.86
CA LYS A 59 -13.04 13.95 0.66
C LYS A 59 -12.88 14.11 -0.84
N VAL A 60 -13.22 15.29 -1.37
CA VAL A 60 -13.22 15.51 -2.83
C VAL A 60 -11.78 15.25 -3.20
N VAL A 61 -11.51 14.06 -3.73
CA VAL A 61 -10.15 13.65 -4.05
C VAL A 61 -9.78 14.59 -5.17
N THR A 62 -8.93 15.56 -4.86
CA THR A 62 -8.54 16.52 -5.88
C THR A 62 -7.86 15.72 -6.99
N PRO A 63 -7.91 16.18 -8.25
CA PRO A 63 -7.17 15.53 -9.32
C PRO A 63 -5.69 15.34 -8.94
N GLU A 64 -5.11 16.27 -8.16
CA GLU A 64 -3.75 16.12 -7.65
C GLU A 64 -3.60 14.96 -6.64
N GLU A 65 -4.55 14.76 -5.72
CA GLU A 65 -4.53 13.63 -4.78
C GLU A 65 -4.67 12.27 -5.51
N MET A 66 -5.46 12.23 -6.60
CA MET A 66 -5.56 11.04 -7.46
C MET A 66 -4.24 10.74 -8.16
N GLU A 67 -3.65 11.75 -8.80
CA GLU A 67 -2.35 11.60 -9.48
C GLU A 67 -1.24 11.24 -8.49
N LEU A 68 -1.24 11.83 -7.30
CA LEU A 68 -0.27 11.49 -6.25
C LEU A 68 -0.40 10.02 -5.83
N SER A 69 -1.62 9.51 -5.69
CA SER A 69 -1.85 8.10 -5.37
C SER A 69 -1.39 7.18 -6.51
N ARG A 70 -1.65 7.55 -7.77
CA ARG A 70 -1.20 6.81 -8.96
C ARG A 70 0.31 6.74 -9.03
N LEU A 71 0.98 7.89 -8.91
CA LEU A 71 2.44 8.01 -8.94
C LEU A 71 3.09 7.22 -7.80
N ARG A 72 2.51 7.25 -6.60
CA ARG A 72 3.02 6.45 -5.46
C ARG A 72 2.94 4.94 -5.72
N ALA A 73 1.86 4.48 -6.36
CA ALA A 73 1.73 3.07 -6.73
C ALA A 73 2.78 2.68 -7.79
N GLU A 74 3.00 3.53 -8.79
CA GLU A 74 4.00 3.31 -9.84
C GLU A 74 5.43 3.27 -9.27
N VAL A 75 5.78 4.21 -8.40
CA VAL A 75 7.09 4.22 -7.71
C VAL A 75 7.28 2.97 -6.86
N ALA A 76 6.22 2.46 -6.22
CA ALA A 76 6.30 1.24 -5.43
C ALA A 76 6.59 0.00 -6.31
N GLU A 77 5.94 -0.11 -7.46
CA GLU A 77 6.19 -1.22 -8.40
C GLU A 77 7.60 -1.14 -9.00
N LEU A 78 8.03 0.04 -9.46
CA LEU A 78 9.38 0.24 -9.99
C LEU A 78 10.47 -0.09 -8.97
N ARG A 79 10.27 0.25 -7.69
CA ARG A 79 11.20 -0.11 -6.60
C ARG A 79 11.28 -1.61 -6.38
N LYS A 80 10.15 -2.31 -6.50
CA LYS A 80 10.09 -3.76 -6.38
C LYS A 80 10.85 -4.43 -7.53
N GLU A 81 10.62 -3.99 -8.77
CA GLU A 81 11.37 -4.46 -9.94
C GLU A 81 12.87 -4.21 -9.80
N ASN A 82 13.27 -3.00 -9.39
CA ASN A 82 14.67 -2.68 -9.17
C ASN A 82 15.30 -3.57 -8.09
N THR A 83 14.56 -3.90 -7.03
CA THR A 83 15.02 -4.80 -5.98
C THR A 83 15.25 -6.21 -6.51
N ILE A 84 14.37 -6.71 -7.38
CA ILE A 84 14.52 -8.02 -8.04
C ILE A 84 15.76 -8.01 -8.92
N LEU A 85 15.92 -6.99 -9.76
CA LEU A 85 17.09 -6.84 -10.64
C LEU A 85 18.38 -6.77 -9.84
N ARG A 86 18.42 -5.98 -8.76
CA ARG A 86 19.60 -5.89 -7.87
C ARG A 86 19.93 -7.22 -7.18
N LYS A 87 18.92 -8.00 -6.81
CA LYS A 87 19.14 -9.35 -6.27
C LYS A 87 19.68 -10.30 -7.33
N ALA A 88 19.16 -10.24 -8.55
CA ALA A 88 19.65 -11.03 -9.68
C ALA A 88 21.10 -10.65 -10.02
N THR A 89 21.43 -9.37 -10.15
CA THR A 89 22.81 -8.94 -10.41
C THR A 89 23.76 -9.32 -9.28
N ALA A 90 23.33 -9.21 -8.01
CA ALA A 90 24.13 -9.68 -6.88
C ALA A 90 24.34 -11.20 -6.88
N TYR A 91 23.35 -11.97 -7.34
CA TYR A 91 23.49 -13.42 -7.52
C TYR A 91 24.52 -13.72 -8.62
N PHE A 92 24.38 -13.14 -9.81
CA PHE A 92 25.29 -13.37 -10.92
C PHE A 92 26.71 -12.84 -10.68
N ALA A 93 26.88 -11.75 -9.93
CA ALA A 93 28.20 -11.24 -9.56
C ALA A 93 28.97 -12.20 -8.64
N LYS A 94 28.27 -12.96 -7.79
CA LYS A 94 28.89 -14.02 -6.95
C LYS A 94 29.35 -15.20 -7.81
N ASP A 95 28.58 -15.56 -8.84
CA ASP A 95 28.97 -16.62 -9.78
C ASP A 95 30.11 -16.19 -10.71
N ALA A 96 30.19 -14.90 -11.09
CA ALA A 96 31.32 -14.37 -11.84
C ALA A 96 32.65 -14.46 -11.06
N GLN A 97 32.62 -14.31 -9.73
CA GLN A 97 33.78 -14.56 -8.88
C GLN A 97 34.20 -16.03 -8.88
N LEU A 98 33.25 -16.98 -8.92
CA LEU A 98 33.53 -18.41 -9.06
C LEU A 98 34.18 -18.75 -10.41
N THR A 99 33.72 -18.14 -11.50
CA THR A 99 34.32 -18.35 -12.83
C THR A 99 35.75 -17.83 -12.91
N LEU A 100 36.03 -16.66 -12.32
CA LEU A 100 37.39 -16.12 -12.25
C LEU A 100 38.31 -16.98 -11.37
N LEU A 101 37.78 -17.54 -10.27
CA LEU A 101 38.54 -18.45 -9.39
C LEU A 101 38.83 -19.79 -10.11
N LEU A 102 37.87 -20.31 -10.88
CA LEU A 102 38.06 -21.50 -11.70
C LEU A 102 39.12 -21.27 -12.79
N GLN A 103 39.11 -20.11 -13.44
CA GLN A 103 40.11 -19.74 -14.44
C GLN A 103 41.50 -19.59 -13.83
N ALA A 104 41.60 -19.00 -12.63
CA ALA A 104 42.85 -18.88 -11.89
C ALA A 104 43.43 -20.26 -11.50
N ILE A 105 42.59 -21.19 -11.01
CA ILE A 105 43.02 -22.55 -10.65
C ILE A 105 43.53 -23.32 -11.89
N HIS A 106 42.83 -23.25 -13.03
CA HIS A 106 43.27 -23.90 -14.26
C HIS A 106 44.57 -23.30 -14.84
N ALA A 107 44.86 -22.03 -14.56
CA ALA A 107 46.11 -21.38 -14.97
C ALA A 107 47.30 -21.78 -14.06
N GLU A 108 47.05 -22.06 -12.78
CA GLU A 108 48.06 -22.52 -11.82
C GLU A 108 48.38 -24.02 -11.98
N THR A 109 47.40 -24.85 -12.30
CA THR A 109 47.63 -26.25 -12.70
C THR A 109 47.94 -26.31 -14.19
N GLY A 110 49.18 -25.99 -14.57
CA GLY A 110 49.67 -26.14 -15.94
C GLY A 110 49.19 -27.48 -16.53
N GLY A 111 48.31 -27.39 -17.54
CA GLY A 111 47.44 -28.46 -17.98
C GLY A 111 48.15 -29.80 -18.16
N THR A 112 47.81 -30.78 -17.31
CA THR A 112 48.17 -32.18 -17.50
C THR A 112 47.05 -33.10 -17.02
N TYR A 113 45.97 -33.18 -17.80
CA TYR A 113 45.14 -34.39 -17.83
C TYR A 113 44.95 -34.81 -19.27
N GLY A 114 45.93 -35.56 -19.75
CA GLY A 114 46.01 -36.11 -21.10
C GLY A 114 47.22 -37.00 -21.21
N SER A 115 47.28 -38.08 -20.43
CA SER A 115 48.25 -39.15 -20.69
C SER A 115 47.98 -39.73 -22.09
N PRO A 116 49.02 -40.02 -22.89
CA PRO A 116 48.83 -40.52 -24.24
C PRO A 116 48.18 -41.91 -24.18
N ARG A 117 47.12 -42.09 -24.98
CA ARG A 117 46.50 -43.38 -25.24
C ARG A 117 47.59 -44.30 -25.84
N PRO A 118 47.88 -45.49 -25.29
CA PRO A 118 48.82 -46.39 -25.93
C PRO A 118 48.21 -46.86 -27.25
N GLU A 119 48.94 -46.60 -28.33
CA GLU A 119 48.64 -47.12 -29.66
C GLU A 119 48.70 -48.65 -29.59
N CYS A 120 47.59 -49.32 -29.91
CA CYS A 120 47.54 -50.76 -30.06
C CYS A 120 48.05 -51.10 -31.47
N GLU A 121 49.03 -52.00 -31.53
CA GLU A 121 49.59 -52.63 -32.75
C GLU A 121 48.51 -53.27 -33.64
#